data_AF-A0A5D3CM23-F1
#
_entry.id   AF-A0A5D3CM23-F1
#
_cell.length_a   1.000
_cell.length_b   1.000
_cell.length_c   1.000
_cell.angle_alpha   90.00
_cell.angle_beta   90.00
_cell.angle_gamma   90.00
#
_symmetry.space_group_name_H-M   'P 1'
#
loop_
_entity.id
_entity.type
_entity.pdbx_description
1 polymer ?
#
loop_
_entity_poly.entity_id
_entity_poly.type
_entity_poly.pdbx_seq_one_letter_code
_entity_poly.pdbx_strand_id
1 'polypeptide(L)'
;MSEDESVSEYNERVLEIANESLLLGENIPDSKIVRKVLQSLPRKFDIKVTAIKEIHDITTLKLDELFRSLLTFEMTLSVRENKKSKGIAFKSIYEEETTVNQSDHEVNMDESIALLTKQFSKVSGSSKI
;
A
#
# COMPACT_ATOMS: atom_id res chain seq x y z
N MET A 1 13.53 8.63 8.65
CA MET A 1 12.07 8.83 8.72
C MET A 1 11.52 7.88 9.77
N SER A 2 10.64 8.34 10.67
CA SER A 2 9.96 7.45 11.62
C SER A 2 8.79 6.70 10.94
N GLU A 3 8.21 5.69 11.62
CA GLU A 3 7.13 4.89 11.04
C GLU A 3 5.84 5.70 10.79
N ASP A 4 5.56 6.69 11.64
CA ASP A 4 4.34 7.51 11.60
C ASP A 4 4.53 8.87 10.90
N GLU A 5 5.76 9.23 10.59
CA GLU A 5 6.07 10.45 9.84
C GLU A 5 5.67 10.29 8.37
N SER A 6 5.09 11.33 7.78
CA SER A 6 4.77 11.38 6.35
C SER A 6 5.99 11.71 5.50
N VAL A 7 5.94 11.36 4.20
CA VAL A 7 7.03 11.71 3.27
C VAL A 7 7.21 13.23 3.16
N SER A 8 6.14 14.01 3.28
CA SER A 8 6.22 15.48 3.22
C SER A 8 6.96 16.08 4.40
N GLU A 9 6.60 15.69 5.63
CA GLU A 9 7.27 16.14 6.86
C GLU A 9 8.75 15.73 6.85
N TYR A 10 9.03 14.51 6.40
CA TYR A 10 10.40 14.03 6.28
C TYR A 10 11.21 14.83 5.23
N ASN A 11 10.61 15.17 4.08
CA ASN A 11 11.23 16.01 3.06
C ASN A 11 11.60 17.40 3.61
N GLU A 12 10.68 18.05 4.33
CA GLU A 12 10.91 19.35 4.95
C GLU A 12 12.13 19.30 5.90
N ARG A 13 12.20 18.30 6.77
CA ARG A 13 13.35 18.11 7.68
C ARG A 13 14.66 17.87 6.95
N VAL A 14 14.64 17.09 5.87
CA VAL A 14 15.85 16.84 5.07
C VAL A 14 16.35 18.14 4.42
N LEU A 15 15.45 18.96 3.90
CA LEU A 15 15.78 20.26 3.32
C LEU A 15 16.26 21.26 4.38
N GLU A 16 15.64 21.27 5.56
CA GLU A 16 16.08 22.08 6.70
C GLU A 16 17.54 21.76 7.07
N ILE A 17 17.86 20.48 7.27
CA ILE A 17 19.23 20.04 7.59
C ILE A 17 20.22 20.41 6.48
N ALA A 18 19.84 20.22 5.20
CA ALA A 18 20.70 20.57 4.07
C ALA A 18 20.97 22.08 4.00
N ASN A 19 19.94 22.90 4.25
CA ASN A 19 20.05 24.34 4.30
C ASN A 19 20.89 24.82 5.49
N GLU A 20 20.70 24.26 6.67
CA GLU A 20 21.54 24.55 7.85
C GLU A 20 23.00 24.22 7.59
N SER A 21 23.28 23.06 6.98
CA SER A 21 24.64 22.67 6.58
C SER A 21 25.25 23.69 5.61
N LEU A 22 24.46 24.16 4.64
CA LEU A 22 24.90 25.18 3.69
C LEU A 22 25.23 26.50 4.39
N LEU A 23 24.43 26.93 5.37
CA LEU A 23 24.69 28.13 6.17
C LEU A 23 25.95 28.02 7.02
N LEU A 24 26.32 26.80 7.44
CA LEU A 24 27.58 26.50 8.12
C LEU A 24 28.77 26.35 7.15
N GLY A 25 28.55 26.54 5.84
CA GLY A 25 29.57 26.48 4.80
C GLY A 25 29.84 25.08 4.26
N GLU A 26 29.10 24.06 4.69
CA GLU A 26 29.18 22.71 4.13
C GLU A 26 28.03 22.48 3.13
N ASN A 27 28.36 22.53 1.84
CA ASN A 27 27.42 22.12 0.79
C ASN A 27 27.38 20.59 0.69
N ILE A 28 26.23 20.00 1.04
CA ILE A 28 26.01 18.56 0.91
C ILE A 28 25.48 18.26 -0.50
N PRO A 29 26.19 17.46 -1.32
CA PRO A 29 25.71 17.14 -2.65
C PRO A 29 24.45 16.26 -2.58
N ASP A 30 23.51 16.49 -3.51
CA ASP A 30 22.26 15.74 -3.65
C ASP A 30 22.47 14.22 -3.59
N SER A 31 23.50 13.69 -4.26
CA SER A 31 23.79 12.25 -4.28
C SER A 31 24.04 11.67 -2.87
N LYS A 32 24.65 12.45 -1.96
CA LYS A 32 24.87 12.08 -0.56
C LYS A 32 23.56 12.14 0.23
N ILE A 33 22.72 13.14 -0.04
CA ILE A 33 21.39 13.28 0.58
C ILE A 33 20.46 12.15 0.14
N VAL A 34 20.34 11.91 -1.17
CA VAL A 34 19.56 10.82 -1.78
C VAL A 34 19.92 9.47 -1.17
N ARG A 35 21.23 9.18 -1.06
CA ARG A 35 21.70 7.93 -0.45
C ARG A 35 21.26 7.81 1.02
N LYS A 36 21.37 8.90 1.79
CA LYS A 36 20.93 8.93 3.20
C LYS A 36 19.42 8.78 3.33
N VAL A 37 18.64 9.44 2.47
CA VAL A 37 17.19 9.31 2.40
C VAL A 37 16.83 7.84 2.22
N LEU A 38 17.31 7.21 1.14
CA LEU A 38 17.01 5.81 0.82
C LEU A 38 17.42 4.83 1.93
N GLN A 39 18.46 5.12 2.70
CA GLN A 39 18.90 4.31 3.83
C GLN A 39 18.06 4.50 5.10
N SER A 40 17.38 5.63 5.24
CA SER A 40 16.66 6.01 6.46
C SER A 40 15.15 5.86 6.36
N LEU A 41 14.64 5.38 5.22
CA LEU A 41 13.23 5.10 5.03
C LEU A 41 12.80 3.87 5.84
N PRO A 42 11.56 3.82 6.35
CA PRO A 42 11.03 2.66 7.06
C PRO A 42 10.78 1.48 6.12
N ARG A 43 10.65 0.28 6.69
CA ARG A 43 10.51 -0.99 5.93
C ARG A 43 9.33 -1.01 4.95
N LYS A 44 8.28 -0.22 5.21
CA LYS A 44 7.13 -0.08 4.30
C LYS A 44 7.52 0.43 2.90
N PHE A 45 8.70 1.05 2.76
CA PHE A 45 9.26 1.51 1.50
C PHE A 45 10.30 0.56 0.87
N ASP A 46 10.64 -0.58 1.47
CA ASP A 46 11.74 -1.46 1.00
C ASP A 46 11.56 -1.88 -0.48
N ILE A 47 10.33 -2.19 -0.88
CA ILE A 47 9.99 -2.53 -2.28
C ILE A 47 10.29 -1.34 -3.20
N LYS A 48 9.93 -0.13 -2.77
CA LYS A 48 10.14 1.08 -3.55
C LYS A 48 11.62 1.45 -3.63
N VAL A 49 12.37 1.31 -2.53
CA VAL A 49 13.82 1.52 -2.47
C VAL A 49 14.55 0.57 -3.40
N THR A 50 14.15 -0.70 -3.42
CA THR A 50 14.73 -1.72 -4.32
C THR A 50 14.51 -1.33 -5.78
N ALA A 51 13.28 -1.01 -6.16
CA ALA A 51 12.96 -0.59 -7.53
C ALA A 51 13.73 0.68 -7.96
N ILE A 52 13.89 1.66 -7.06
CA ILE A 52 14.68 2.87 -7.35
C ILE A 52 16.14 2.51 -7.62
N LYS A 53 16.75 1.64 -6.81
CA LYS A 53 18.15 1.22 -6.96
C LYS A 53 18.40 0.40 -8.23
N GLU A 54 17.41 -0.33 -8.71
CA GLU A 54 17.51 -1.12 -9.93
C GLU A 54 17.38 -0.26 -11.20
N ILE A 55 16.54 0.77 -11.17
CA ILE A 55 16.19 1.56 -12.36
C ILE A 55 17.06 2.81 -12.51
N HIS A 56 17.46 3.43 -11.39
CA HIS A 56 18.14 4.72 -11.40
C HIS A 56 19.57 4.63 -10.87
N ASP A 57 20.46 5.40 -11.50
CA ASP A 57 21.78 5.67 -10.91
C ASP A 57 21.65 6.69 -9.77
N ILE A 58 21.83 6.19 -8.55
CA ILE A 58 21.74 6.96 -7.29
C ILE A 58 22.71 8.15 -7.25
N THR A 59 23.81 8.11 -8.02
CA THR A 59 24.78 9.21 -8.06
C THR A 59 24.29 10.41 -8.87
N THR A 60 23.32 10.21 -9.77
CA THR A 60 22.79 11.24 -10.67
C THR A 60 21.33 11.61 -10.37
N LEU A 61 20.63 10.78 -9.60
CA LEU A 61 19.24 10.99 -9.21
C LEU A 61 19.08 12.30 -8.43
N LYS A 62 18.14 13.15 -8.87
CA LYS A 62 17.84 14.43 -8.20
C LYS A 62 17.00 14.20 -6.94
N LEU A 63 17.25 15.01 -5.92
CA LEU A 63 16.53 14.90 -4.65
C LEU A 63 15.00 15.12 -4.80
N ASP A 64 14.60 16.11 -5.59
CA ASP A 64 13.19 16.39 -5.90
C ASP A 64 12.50 15.22 -6.62
N GLU A 65 13.19 14.57 -7.56
CA GLU A 65 12.66 13.40 -8.27
C GLU A 65 12.42 12.22 -7.31
N LEU A 66 13.39 11.98 -6.41
CA LEU A 66 13.26 10.97 -5.36
C LEU A 66 12.01 11.23 -4.50
N PHE A 67 11.86 12.44 -3.96
CA PHE A 67 10.73 12.76 -3.07
C PHE A 67 9.37 12.73 -3.78
N ARG A 68 9.29 13.18 -5.04
CA ARG A 68 8.07 13.02 -5.85
C ARG A 68 7.68 11.56 -6.01
N SER A 69 8.67 10.70 -6.27
CA SER A 69 8.42 9.28 -6.40
C SER A 69 8.01 8.62 -5.08
N LEU A 70 8.55 9.06 -3.94
CA LEU A 70 8.19 8.56 -2.62
C LEU A 70 6.78 9.02 -2.21
N LEU A 71 6.44 10.28 -2.47
CA LEU A 71 5.11 10.85 -2.18
C LEU A 71 4.02 10.11 -2.95
N THR A 72 4.24 9.88 -4.23
CA THR A 72 3.31 9.09 -5.07
C THR A 72 3.11 7.69 -4.49
N PHE A 73 4.20 7.05 -4.04
CA PHE A 73 4.13 5.71 -3.46
C PHE A 73 3.35 5.70 -2.14
N GLU A 74 3.58 6.68 -1.25
CA GLU A 74 2.84 6.84 0.01
C GLU A 74 1.34 7.00 -0.23
N MET A 75 0.94 7.84 -1.20
CA MET A 75 -0.47 7.98 -1.60
C MET A 75 -1.09 6.65 -2.04
N THR A 76 -0.36 5.83 -2.81
CA THR A 76 -0.87 4.52 -3.26
C THR A 76 -0.96 3.48 -2.15
N LEU A 77 -0.12 3.58 -1.11
CA LEU A 77 -0.21 2.73 0.08
C LEU A 77 -1.50 3.03 0.85
N SER A 78 -1.79 4.30 1.11
CA SER A 78 -3.01 4.73 1.80
C SER A 78 -4.29 4.27 1.08
N VAL A 79 -4.33 4.37 -0.26
CA VAL A 79 -5.48 3.89 -1.05
C VAL A 79 -5.71 2.38 -0.91
N ARG A 80 -4.64 1.57 -0.76
CA ARG A 80 -4.77 0.11 -0.62
C ARG A 80 -5.25 -0.31 0.76
N GLU A 81 -4.83 0.38 1.81
CA GLU A 81 -5.32 0.12 3.17
C GLU A 81 -6.82 0.42 3.27
N ASN A 82 -7.28 1.51 2.66
CA ASN A 82 -8.69 1.88 2.59
C ASN A 82 -9.56 0.89 1.76
N LYS A 83 -8.97 0.07 0.91
CA LYS A 83 -9.68 -0.95 0.11
C LYS A 83 -9.75 -2.32 0.79
N LYS A 84 -8.88 -2.62 1.74
CA LYS A 84 -8.92 -3.90 2.49
C LYS A 84 -10.16 -4.02 3.39
N SER A 85 -10.83 -2.92 3.71
CA SER A 85 -12.06 -2.92 4.51
C SER A 85 -13.35 -3.23 3.74
N LYS A 86 -13.30 -3.43 2.42
CA LYS A 86 -14.47 -3.71 1.56
C LYS A 86 -14.36 -5.01 0.75
N GLY A 87 -13.55 -5.96 1.20
CA GLY A 87 -13.47 -7.28 0.58
C GLY A 87 -14.67 -8.15 0.96
N ILE A 88 -15.57 -8.44 0.02
CA ILE A 88 -16.51 -9.55 0.17
C ILE A 88 -15.70 -10.83 -0.09
N ALA A 89 -15.44 -11.60 0.95
CA ALA A 89 -14.70 -12.86 0.83
C ALA A 89 -15.56 -13.89 0.08
N PHE A 90 -15.09 -14.35 -1.08
CA PHE A 90 -15.63 -15.54 -1.72
C PHE A 90 -15.04 -16.78 -1.02
N LYS A 91 -15.88 -17.49 -0.25
CA LYS A 91 -15.50 -18.78 0.31
C LYS A 91 -15.59 -19.81 -0.82
N SER A 92 -14.46 -20.20 -1.40
CA SER A 92 -14.41 -21.37 -2.28
C SER A 92 -14.65 -22.61 -1.44
N ILE A 93 -15.60 -23.43 -1.84
CA ILE A 93 -15.73 -24.80 -1.33
C ILE A 93 -14.71 -25.61 -2.14
N TYR A 94 -13.49 -25.72 -1.64
CA TYR A 94 -12.63 -26.83 -2.03
C TYR A 94 -13.01 -27.98 -1.10
N GLU A 95 -13.57 -29.03 -1.68
CA GLU A 95 -13.74 -30.31 -1.01
C GLU A 95 -12.35 -30.87 -0.73
N GLU A 96 -11.97 -30.92 0.55
CA GLU A 96 -11.06 -31.94 1.04
C GLU A 96 -11.64 -32.46 2.34
N GLU A 97 -12.14 -33.69 2.27
CA GLU A 97 -12.71 -34.43 3.39
C GLU A 97 -11.68 -34.60 4.52
N THR A 98 -12.11 -34.47 5.77
CA THR A 98 -11.95 -35.55 6.76
C THR A 98 -12.76 -35.29 8.05
N THR A 99 -13.74 -36.18 8.23
CA THR A 99 -14.19 -36.86 9.46
C THR A 99 -15.02 -36.14 10.54
N VAL A 100 -16.31 -36.54 10.52
CA VAL A 100 -17.13 -37.06 11.64
C VAL A 100 -17.75 -36.02 12.60
N ASN A 101 -19.03 -35.68 12.36
CA ASN A 101 -20.15 -36.02 13.26
C ASN A 101 -21.51 -35.48 12.72
N GLN A 102 -22.42 -36.42 12.42
CA GLN A 102 -23.89 -36.36 12.38
C GLN A 102 -24.60 -34.98 12.26
N SER A 103 -25.18 -34.70 11.10
CA SER A 103 -26.64 -34.66 10.92
C SER A 103 -26.96 -34.43 9.44
N ASP A 104 -27.97 -35.11 8.94
CA ASP A 104 -28.43 -35.04 7.57
C ASP A 104 -28.84 -33.61 7.21
N HIS A 105 -27.93 -32.85 6.59
CA HIS A 105 -28.29 -31.66 5.86
C HIS A 105 -27.87 -31.90 4.42
N GLU A 106 -28.76 -32.58 3.68
CA GLU A 106 -28.76 -32.55 2.23
C GLU A 106 -28.91 -31.07 1.85
N VAL A 107 -27.78 -30.39 1.63
CA VAL A 107 -27.74 -28.98 1.27
C VAL A 107 -28.35 -28.87 -0.12
N ASN A 108 -29.65 -28.60 -0.14
CA ASN A 108 -30.44 -28.49 -1.35
C ASN A 108 -29.85 -27.36 -2.22
N MET A 109 -29.35 -27.73 -3.39
CA MET A 109 -28.72 -26.80 -4.33
C MET A 109 -29.67 -25.67 -4.73
N ASP A 110 -30.98 -25.96 -4.78
CA ASP A 110 -32.02 -24.97 -5.10
C ASP A 110 -32.15 -23.91 -4.00
N GLU A 111 -31.91 -24.26 -2.73
CA GLU A 111 -31.92 -23.28 -1.63
C GLU A 111 -30.74 -22.30 -1.76
N SER A 112 -29.57 -22.81 -2.17
CA SER A 112 -28.38 -21.98 -2.44
C SER A 112 -28.59 -21.05 -3.64
N ILE A 113 -29.22 -21.55 -4.71
CA ILE A 113 -29.57 -20.74 -5.89
C ILE A 113 -30.63 -19.69 -5.53
N ALA A 114 -31.65 -20.06 -4.75
CA ALA A 114 -32.69 -19.12 -4.29
C ALA A 114 -32.10 -17.99 -3.45
N LEU A 115 -31.16 -18.29 -2.55
CA LEU A 115 -30.45 -17.28 -1.75
C LEU A 115 -29.61 -16.35 -2.62
N LEU A 116 -28.90 -16.87 -3.62
CA LEU A 116 -28.15 -16.06 -4.60
C LEU A 116 -29.06 -15.13 -5.40
N THR A 117 -30.16 -15.66 -5.95
CA THR A 117 -31.15 -14.86 -6.69
C THR A 117 -31.78 -13.78 -5.81
N LYS A 118 -32.04 -14.07 -4.54
CA LYS A 118 -32.56 -13.11 -3.55
C LYS A 118 -31.57 -11.99 -3.24
N GLN A 119 -30.27 -12.28 -3.14
CA GLN A 119 -29.24 -11.25 -2.91
C GLN A 119 -29.04 -10.36 -4.14
N PHE A 120 -29.06 -10.95 -5.34
CA PHE A 120 -28.96 -10.20 -6.60
C PHE A 120 -30.16 -9.29 -6.82
N SER A 121 -31.39 -9.78 -6.59
CA SER A 121 -32.60 -8.97 -6.71
C SER A 121 -32.65 -7.82 -5.71
N LYS A 122 -32.09 -8.00 -4.50
CA LYS A 122 -31.97 -6.94 -3.50
C LYS A 122 -30.99 -5.82 -3.92
N VAL A 123 -29.89 -6.18 -4.59
CA VAL A 123 -28.92 -5.23 -5.15
C VAL A 123 -29.49 -4.51 -6.39
N SER A 124 -30.22 -5.22 -7.26
CA SER A 124 -30.82 -4.62 -8.46
C SER A 124 -32.13 -3.85 -8.20
N GLY A 125 -32.81 -4.12 -7.08
CA GLY A 125 -34.05 -3.45 -6.68
C GLY A 125 -33.86 -2.09 -6.00
N SER A 126 -32.64 -1.71 -5.65
CA SER A 126 -32.34 -0.44 -4.98
C SER A 126 -32.07 0.73 -5.96
N SER A 127 -32.57 0.64 -7.19
CA SER A 127 -32.51 1.71 -8.18
C SER A 127 -33.84 1.84 -8.94
N LYS A 128 -34.83 2.47 -8.29
CA LYS A 128 -35.80 3.40 -8.90
C LYS A 128 -36.65 4.11 -7.83
N ILE A 129 -36.41 5.43 -7.75
CA ILE A 129 -37.26 6.58 -7.34
C ILE A 129 -38.17 6.39 -6.13
#